data_AF-A0A1C3HHJ5-F1
#
_entry.id   AF-A0A1C3HHJ5-F1
#
_cell.length_a   1.000
_cell.length_b   1.000
_cell.length_c   1.000
_cell.angle_alpha   90.00
_cell.angle_beta   90.00
_cell.angle_gamma   90.00
#
_symmetry.space_group_name_H-M   'P 1'
#
loop_
_entity.id
_entity.type
_entity.pdbx_description
1 polymer ?
#
loop_
_entity_poly.entity_id
_entity_poly.type
_entity_poly.pdbx_seq_one_letter_code
_entity_poly.pdbx_strand_id
1 'polypeptide(L)' 'MTINCRNPRCNAPVERLALVQANVTQTPEFGDWIVDLVLACPECGQQYATALANSDLQPIHSEAYDD' A
#
# COMPACT_ATOMS: atom_id res chain seq x y z
N MET A 1 14.65 14.10 5.17
CA MET A 1 13.69 14.97 4.44
C MET A 1 12.32 14.72 5.04
N THR A 2 11.58 15.77 5.38
CA THR A 2 10.24 15.67 5.98
C THR A 2 9.16 16.05 4.97
N ILE A 3 7.97 15.51 5.15
CA ILE A 3 6.74 15.92 4.46
C ILE A 3 5.77 16.49 5.48
N ASN A 4 4.92 17.43 5.08
CA ASN A 4 3.88 17.94 5.96
C ASN A 4 2.61 17.11 5.81
N CYS A 5 1.98 16.78 6.93
CA CYS A 5 0.65 16.18 6.93
C CYS A 5 -0.35 17.09 6.22
N ARG A 6 -1.13 16.56 5.27
CA ARG A 6 -2.09 17.35 4.48
C ARG A 6 -3.25 17.90 5.32
N ASN A 7 -3.58 17.29 6.45
CA ASN A 7 -4.65 17.77 7.32
C ASN A 7 -4.26 19.14 7.90
N PRO A 8 -4.97 20.24 7.58
CA PRO A 8 -4.58 21.59 7.99
C PRO A 8 -4.61 21.81 9.51
N ARG A 9 -5.38 21.02 10.26
CA ARG A 9 -5.42 21.10 11.73
C ARG A 9 -4.22 20.43 12.39
N CYS A 10 -3.52 19.56 11.66
CA CYS A 10 -2.30 18.91 12.12
C CYS A 10 -1.08 19.62 11.51
N ASN A 11 -0.95 19.57 10.18
CA ASN A 11 0.16 20.12 9.40
C ASN A 11 1.57 19.80 9.96
N ALA A 12 1.69 18.74 10.76
CA ALA A 12 2.93 18.38 11.40
C ALA A 12 3.94 17.89 10.34
N PRO A 13 5.22 18.28 10.46
CA PRO A 13 6.29 17.71 9.66
C PRO A 13 6.56 16.28 10.15
N VAL A 14 6.49 15.31 9.26
CA VAL A 14 6.75 13.89 9.55
C VAL A 14 7.78 13.34 8.59
N GLU A 15 8.66 12.47 9.08
CA GLU A 15 9.66 11.80 8.22
C GLU A 15 9.07 10.61 7.47
N ARG A 16 8.12 9.90 8.10
CA ARG A 16 7.47 8.71 7.58
C ARG A 16 6.02 8.64 8.03
N LEU A 17 5.18 8.02 7.22
CA LEU A 17 3.82 7.67 7.60
C LEU A 17 3.80 6.29 8.25
N ALA A 18 2.85 6.06 9.15
CA ALA A 18 2.63 4.76 9.78
C ALA A 18 1.86 3.84 8.82
N LEU A 19 2.31 2.59 8.69
CA LEU A 19 1.58 1.58 7.93
C LEU A 19 0.28 1.21 8.67
N VAL A 20 -0.85 1.30 7.97
CA VAL A 20 -2.15 0.84 8.49
C VAL A 20 -2.56 -0.45 7.79
N GLN A 21 -2.40 -0.51 6.47
CA GLN A 21 -2.77 -1.67 5.65
C GLN A 21 -1.85 -1.78 4.44
N ALA A 22 -1.49 -3.01 4.08
CA ALA A 22 -0.90 -3.37 2.80
C ALA A 22 -1.55 -4.66 2.32
N ASN A 23 -2.47 -4.56 1.37
CA ASN A 23 -3.13 -5.70 0.76
C ASN A 23 -2.62 -5.90 -0.66
N VAL A 24 -2.45 -7.15 -1.05
CA VAL A 24 -2.08 -7.53 -2.41
C VAL A 24 -3.26 -8.28 -3.00
N THR A 25 -3.83 -7.75 -4.09
CA THR A 25 -5.00 -8.31 -4.75
C THR A 25 -4.74 -8.42 -6.24
N GLN A 26 -5.42 -9.36 -6.91
CA GLN A 26 -5.37 -9.47 -8.36
C GLN A 26 -6.67 -8.89 -8.94
N THR A 27 -6.58 -8.07 -9.98
CA THR A 27 -7.77 -7.54 -10.66
C THR A 27 -8.48 -8.67 -11.40
N PRO A 28 -9.79 -8.83 -11.21
CA PRO A 28 -10.55 -9.85 -11.93
C PRO A 28 -10.52 -9.66 -13.45
N GLU A 29 -10.46 -8.41 -13.91
CA GLU A 29 -10.67 -8.07 -15.32
C GLU A 29 -9.40 -8.25 -16.17
N PHE A 30 -8.23 -7.93 -15.62
CA PHE A 30 -6.97 -7.89 -16.37
C PHE A 30 -5.91 -8.83 -15.78
N GLY A 31 -6.14 -9.40 -14.60
CA GLY A 31 -5.17 -10.26 -13.93
C GLY A 31 -3.98 -9.51 -13.35
N ASP A 32 -4.03 -8.17 -13.32
CA ASP A 32 -2.96 -7.33 -12.78
C ASP A 32 -2.93 -7.44 -11.27
N TRP A 33 -1.73 -7.53 -10.69
CA TRP A 33 -1.57 -7.44 -9.25
C TRP A 33 -1.52 -5.99 -8.80
N ILE A 34 -2.29 -5.66 -7.76
CA ILE A 34 -2.35 -4.34 -7.16
C ILE A 34 -1.92 -4.45 -5.69
N VAL A 35 -1.09 -3.51 -5.27
CA VAL A 35 -0.79 -3.26 -3.86
C VAL A 35 -1.65 -2.09 -3.39
N ASP A 36 -2.66 -2.39 -2.58
CA ASP A 36 -3.46 -1.39 -1.88
C ASP A 36 -2.79 -1.03 -0.56
N LEU A 37 -2.27 0.19 -0.49
CA LEU A 37 -1.52 0.70 0.64
C LEU A 37 -2.31 1.81 1.33
N VAL A 38 -2.55 1.63 2.63
CA VAL A 38 -3.10 2.69 3.50
C VAL A 38 -2.06 3.06 4.54
N LEU A 39 -1.71 4.34 4.56
CA LEU A 39 -0.76 4.93 5.48
C LEU A 39 -1.46 6.00 6.33
N ALA A 40 -0.98 6.23 7.55
CA ALA A 40 -1.50 7.26 8.44
C ALA A 40 -0.42 8.26 8.87
N CYS A 41 -0.82 9.52 9.06
CA CYS A 41 0.01 10.48 9.79
C CYS A 41 0.12 10.00 11.25
N PRO A 42 1.33 9.82 11.79
CA PRO A 42 1.51 9.36 13.16
C PRO A 42 0.99 10.34 14.22
N GLU A 43 0.90 11.64 13.90
CA GLU A 43 0.52 12.69 14.85
C GLU A 43 -1.01 12.84 15.00
N CYS A 44 -1.76 12.73 13.90
CA CYS A 44 -3.21 13.00 13.91
C CYS A 44 -4.08 11.87 13.36
N GLY A 45 -3.47 10.77 12.92
CA GLY A 45 -4.18 9.62 12.36
C GLY A 45 -4.79 9.84 10.97
N GLN A 46 -4.53 10.98 10.31
CA GLN A 46 -5.01 11.22 8.94
C GLN A 46 -4.51 10.12 8.01
N GLN A 47 -5.44 9.40 7.37
CA GLN A 47 -5.12 8.31 6.46
C GLN A 47 -4.97 8.79 5.01
N TYR A 48 -4.13 8.08 4.26
CA TYR A 48 -3.86 8.25 2.85
C TYR A 48 -3.89 6.86 2.21
N ALA A 49 -4.69 6.70 1.16
CA ALA A 49 -4.78 5.46 0.40
C ALA A 49 -4.13 5.64 -0.97
N THR A 50 -3.42 4.63 -1.43
CA THR A 50 -2.89 4.54 -2.80
C THR A 50 -2.98 3.09 -3.27
N ALA A 51 -3.26 2.92 -4.57
CA ALA A 51 -3.27 1.63 -5.24
C ALA A 51 -2.16 1.65 -6.29
N LEU A 52 -1.26 0.67 -6.21
CA LEU A 52 -0.10 0.58 -7.09
C LEU A 52 -0.19 -0.70 -7.91
N ALA A 53 -0.26 -0.57 -9.23
CA ALA A 53 -0.08 -1.73 -10.11
C ALA A 53 1.35 -2.27 -9.93
N ASN A 54 1.47 -3.58 -9.78
CA ASN A 54 2.73 -4.25 -9.51
C ASN A 54 2.90 -5.43 -10.47
N SER A 55 3.72 -5.23 -11.50
CA SER A 55 4.05 -6.25 -12.50
C SER A 55 5.08 -7.28 -12.01
N ASP A 56 5.74 -7.03 -10.89
CA ASP A 56 6.79 -7.91 -10.36
C ASP A 56 6.21 -9.08 -9.56
N LEU A 57 4.91 -9.02 -9.22
CA LEU A 57 4.21 -10.10 -8.54
C LEU A 57 3.78 -11.16 -9.55
N GLN A 58 4.27 -12.37 -9.34
CA GLN A 58 3.87 -13.55 -10.11
C GLN A 58 3.12 -14.52 -9.21
N PRO A 59 2.05 -15.18 -9.71
CA PRO A 59 1.44 -16.28 -8.99
C PRO A 59 2.48 -17.35 -8.67
N ILE A 60 2.46 -17.88 -7.45
CA ILE A 60 3.23 -19.08 -7.15
C ILE A 60 2.57 -20.21 -7.94
N HIS A 61 3.19 -20.63 -9.04
CA HIS A 61 2.84 -21.88 -9.67
C HIS A 61 3.22 -22.98 -8.68
N SER A 62 2.21 -23.60 -8.05
CA SER A 62 2.43 -24.88 -7.41
C SER A 62 2.74 -25.85 -8.54
N GLU A 63 4.03 -26.09 -8.81
CA GLU A 63 4.41 -27.33 -9.46
C GLU A 63 3.92 -28.42 -8.52
N ALA A 64 2.83 -29.09 -8.92
CA ALA A 64 2.50 -30.37 -8.36
C ALA A 64 3.76 -31.20 -8.57
N TYR A 65 4.44 -31.54 -7.47
CA TYR A 65 5.39 -32.63 -7.48
C TYR A 65 4.56 -33.88 -7.80
N ASP A 66 4.38 -34.16 -9.09
CA ASP A 66 3.93 -35.45 -9.60
C ASP A 66 5.09 -36.43 -9.35
N ASP A 67 4.98 -37.20 -8.26
CA ASP A 67 5.73 -38.44 -8.01
C ASP A 67 4.90 -39.64 -8.49
#